data_AF-A0A6F8TJZ8-F1
#
_entry.id   AF-A0A6F8TJZ8-F1
#
_cell.length_a   1.000
_cell.length_b   1.000
_cell.length_c   1.000
_cell.angle_alpha   90.00
_cell.angle_beta   90.00
_cell.angle_gamma   90.00
#
_symmetry.space_group_name_H-M   'P 1'
#
loop_
_entity.id
_entity.type
_entity.pdbx_description
1 polymer ?
#
loop_
_entity_poly.entity_id
_entity_poly.type
_entity_poly.pdbx_seq_one_letter_code
_entity_poly.pdbx_strand_id
1 'polypeptide(L)' 'MCSGKQYIDRINDGKLTGEWIIYHHCNGKNYYLNVGNHSDGDDALAQEIREIALFEFPFFKGSLPIFD' A
#
# COMPACT_ATOMS: atom_id res chain seq x y z
N MET A 1 -16.05 14.17 25.58
CA MET A 1 -15.69 14.72 24.25
C MET A 1 -14.39 15.48 24.47
N CYS A 2 -13.23 15.12 23.91
CA CYS A 2 -12.91 15.21 22.49
C CYS A 2 -11.65 14.36 22.19
N SER A 3 -11.82 13.17 21.61
CA SER A 3 -10.69 12.40 21.02
C SER A 3 -10.32 12.90 19.62
N GLY A 4 -11.21 13.65 18.96
CA GLY A 4 -11.02 14.08 17.56
C GLY A 4 -9.95 15.16 17.33
N LYS A 5 -9.60 15.97 18.33
CA LYS A 5 -8.68 17.11 18.14
C LYS A 5 -7.23 16.65 17.94
N GLN A 6 -6.78 15.70 18.76
CA GLN A 6 -5.42 15.15 18.70
C GLN A 6 -5.15 14.38 17.39
N TYR A 7 -6.17 13.79 16.78
CA TYR A 7 -6.02 13.04 15.54
C TYR A 7 -5.85 13.96 14.32
N ILE A 8 -6.65 15.02 14.24
CA ILE A 8 -6.56 16.04 13.18
C ILE A 8 -5.22 16.78 13.24
N ASP A 9 -4.75 17.12 14.44
CA ASP A 9 -3.46 17.79 14.62
C ASP A 9 -2.29 16.90 14.15
N ARG A 10 -2.36 15.57 14.36
CA ARG A 10 -1.35 14.62 13.85
C ARG A 10 -1.39 14.42 12.33
N ILE A 11 -2.58 14.52 11.71
CA ILE A 11 -2.73 14.54 10.24
C ILE A 11 -2.06 15.79 9.68
N ASN A 12 -2.38 16.96 10.22
CA ASN A 12 -1.85 18.24 9.76
C ASN A 12 -0.33 18.36 9.96
N ASP A 13 0.20 17.75 11.03
CA ASP A 13 1.64 17.72 11.33
C ASP A 13 2.41 16.67 10.51
N GLY A 14 1.76 15.86 9.66
CA GLY A 14 2.41 14.76 8.93
C GLY A 14 2.99 13.66 9.85
N LYS A 15 2.53 13.58 11.11
CA LYS A 15 3.02 12.68 12.17
C LYS A 15 2.20 11.39 12.30
N LEU A 16 1.32 11.11 11.33
CA LEU A 16 0.78 9.77 11.13
C LEU A 16 1.80 8.96 10.35
N THR A 17 2.88 8.56 11.03
CA THR A 17 3.80 7.55 10.55
C THR A 17 3.10 6.20 10.62
N GLY A 18 2.30 5.90 9.59
CA GLY A 18 1.64 4.63 9.42
C GLY A 18 2.27 3.86 8.25
N GLU A 19 2.39 2.55 8.41
CA GLU A 19 2.68 1.65 7.31
C GLU A 19 1.37 1.37 6.56
N TRP A 20 1.43 1.43 5.24
CA TRP A 20 0.38 1.13 4.29
C TRP A 20 0.48 -0.35 3.93
N ILE A 21 -0.59 -1.10 4.17
CA ILE A 21 -0.70 -2.46 3.66
C ILE A 21 -1.36 -2.40 2.28
N ILE A 22 -0.61 -2.77 1.25
CA ILE A 22 -1.07 -2.78 -0.13
C ILE A 22 -1.44 -4.23 -0.47
N TYR A 23 -2.70 -4.46 -0.85
CA TYR A 23 -3.19 -5.79 -1.16
C TYR A 23 -4.15 -5.77 -2.35
N HIS A 24 -4.23 -6.89 -3.06
CA HIS A 24 -5.20 -7.12 -4.11
C HIS A 24 -6.19 -8.20 -3.70
N HIS A 25 -7.49 -7.90 -3.79
CA HIS A 25 -8.55 -8.88 -3.52
C HIS A 25 -9.05 -9.49 -4.84
N CYS A 26 -8.88 -10.81 -4.97
CA CYS A 26 -9.32 -11.56 -6.16
C CYS A 26 -9.74 -12.98 -5.74
N ASN A 27 -10.76 -13.53 -6.41
CA ASN A 27 -11.29 -14.88 -6.15
C ASN A 27 -11.63 -15.17 -4.67
N GLY A 28 -12.11 -14.15 -3.94
CA GLY A 28 -12.46 -14.28 -2.52
C GLY A 28 -11.25 -14.39 -1.57
N LYS A 29 -10.05 -14.04 -2.05
CA LYS A 29 -8.81 -14.04 -1.27
C LYS A 29 -8.14 -12.67 -1.30
N ASN A 30 -7.49 -12.31 -0.21
CA ASN A 30 -6.63 -11.13 -0.12
C ASN A 30 -5.17 -11.54 -0.37
N TYR A 31 -4.52 -10.89 -1.33
CA TYR A 31 -3.12 -11.09 -1.66
C TYR A 31 -2.35 -9.83 -1.27
N TYR A 32 -1.50 -9.95 -0.26
CA TYR A 32 -0.72 -8.84 0.27
C TYR A 32 0.49 -8.64 -0.63
N LEU A 33 0.59 -7.46 -1.24
CA LEU A 33 1.57 -7.16 -2.29
C LEU A 33 2.79 -6.42 -1.74
N ASN A 34 2.59 -5.49 -0.80
CA ASN A 34 3.67 -4.75 -0.15
C ASN A 34 3.19 -4.09 1.16
N VAL A 35 4.13 -3.72 2.02
CA VAL A 35 3.94 -2.84 3.17
C VAL A 35 4.83 -1.60 2.95
N GLY A 36 4.23 -0.46 2.62
CA GLY A 36 4.96 0.79 2.35
C GLY A 36 4.88 1.77 3.51
N ASN A 37 5.89 2.61 3.71
CA ASN A 37 5.75 3.73 4.66
C ASN A 37 5.02 4.91 3.99
N HIS A 38 4.32 5.73 4.77
CA HIS A 38 3.73 6.98 4.26
C HIS A 38 4.77 7.97 3.73
N SER A 39 6.03 7.86 4.14
CA SER A 39 7.14 8.65 3.58
C SER A 39 7.69 8.11 2.27
N ASP A 40 7.31 6.90 1.87
CA ASP A 40 7.80 6.30 0.63
C ASP A 40 7.03 6.87 -0.56
N GLY A 41 7.75 7.22 -1.62
CA GLY A 41 7.13 7.75 -2.83
C GLY A 41 6.36 6.68 -3.58
N ASP A 42 5.22 7.06 -4.17
CA ASP A 42 4.36 6.19 -4.96
C ASP A 42 5.13 5.37 -6.01
N ASP A 43 6.11 6.00 -6.67
CA ASP A 43 6.94 5.35 -7.70
C ASP A 43 7.80 4.21 -7.15
N ALA A 44 8.39 4.39 -5.95
CA ALA A 44 9.22 3.39 -5.30
C ALA A 44 8.38 2.19 -4.86
N LEU A 45 7.23 2.46 -4.24
CA LEU A 45 6.28 1.42 -3.84
C LEU A 45 5.77 0.64 -5.07
N ALA A 46 5.46 1.34 -6.16
CA ALA A 46 5.00 0.71 -7.38
C ALA A 46 6.07 -0.16 -8.04
N GLN A 47 7.34 0.26 -8.01
CA GLN A 47 8.48 -0.53 -8.49
C GLN A 47 8.61 -1.83 -7.68
N GLU A 48 8.61 -1.73 -6.34
CA GLU A 48 8.72 -2.90 -5.48
C GLU A 48 7.56 -3.87 -5.67
N ILE A 49 6.32 -3.37 -5.77
CA ILE A 49 5.15 -4.20 -6.04
C ILE A 49 5.33 -4.94 -7.38
N ARG A 50 5.80 -4.26 -8.44
CA ARG A 50 6.05 -4.90 -9.73
C ARG A 50 7.06 -6.02 -9.66
N GLU A 51 8.17 -5.81 -8.95
CA GLU A 51 9.27 -6.77 -8.90
C GLU A 51 8.96 -7.95 -7.97
N ILE A 52 8.48 -7.65 -6.75
CA ILE A 52 8.27 -8.64 -5.70
C ILE A 52 6.95 -9.37 -5.89
N ALA A 53 5.85 -8.65 -6.16
CA ALA A 53 4.54 -9.29 -6.24
C ALA A 53 4.39 -10.15 -7.50
N LEU A 54 5.05 -9.83 -8.62
CA LEU A 54 5.07 -10.73 -9.78
C LEU A 54 5.98 -11.93 -9.58
N PHE A 55 7.04 -11.81 -8.76
CA PHE A 55 7.87 -12.95 -8.40
C PHE A 55 7.09 -13.95 -7.54
N GLU A 56 6.33 -13.46 -6.55
CA GLU A 56 5.53 -14.31 -5.66
C GLU A 56 4.22 -14.78 -6.31
N PHE A 57 3.59 -13.91 -7.11
CA PHE A 57 2.29 -14.15 -7.76
C PHE A 57 2.36 -13.87 -9.28
N PRO A 58 3.05 -14.71 -10.07
CA PRO A 58 3.22 -14.49 -11.52
C PRO A 58 1.91 -14.39 -12.30
N PHE A 59 0.83 -14.96 -11.76
CA PHE A 59 -0.50 -14.95 -12.36
C PHE A 59 -1.20 -13.59 -12.33
N PHE A 60 -0.66 -12.59 -11.61
CA PHE A 60 -1.16 -11.21 -11.66
C PHE A 60 -0.69 -10.41 -12.86
N LYS A 61 0.23 -10.96 -13.67
CA LYS A 61 0.67 -10.31 -14.90
C LYS A 61 -0.53 -10.10 -15.85
N GLY A 62 -0.76 -8.86 -16.25
CA GLY A 62 -1.91 -8.47 -17.07
C GLY A 62 -3.27 -8.51 -16.36
N SER A 63 -3.32 -8.74 -15.04
CA SER A 63 -4.56 -8.65 -14.26
C SER A 63 -4.81 -7.25 -13.70
N LEU A 64 -3.76 -6.44 -13.59
CA LEU A 64 -3.80 -5.07 -13.07
C LEU A 64 -2.90 -4.16 -13.91
N PRO A 65 -3.24 -2.87 -14.07
CA PRO A 65 -2.42 -1.91 -14.83
C PRO A 65 -0.99 -1.72 -14.31
N ILE A 66 -0.76 -1.98 -13.02
CA ILE A 66 0.58 -1.95 -12.44
C ILE A 66 1.46 -3.12 -12.92
N PHE A 67 0.84 -4.19 -13.45
CA PHE A 67 1.45 -5.43 -13.90
C PHE A 67 1.29 -5.66 -15.41
N ASP A 68 0.88 -4.63 -16.16
CA ASP A 68 0.80 -4.66 -17.63
C ASP A 68 2.19 -4.67 -18.29
#